data_AF-A0A4Q8UCD7-F1
#
_entry.id   AF-A0A4Q8UCD7-F1
#
_cell.length_a   1.000
_cell.length_b   1.000
_cell.length_c   1.000
_cell.angle_alpha   90.00
_cell.angle_beta   90.00
_cell.angle_gamma   90.00
#
_symmetry.space_group_name_H-M   'P 1'
#
loop_
_entity.id
_entity.type
_entity.pdbx_description
1 polymer ?
#
loop_
_entity_poly.entity_id
_entity_poly.type
_entity_poly.pdbx_seq_one_letter_code
_entity_poly.pdbx_strand_id
1 'polypeptide(L)'
;MNNKVPKKTEQKKYAVRACEMIKRDRKGAALFRLVYKREGSQKEVQTFMNRINKNRANPGADFIGLCVEALPELQDMTMAEFFGIKDKPKN
;
A
#
# COMPACT_ATOMS: atom_id res chain seq x y z
N MET A 1 21.58 25.67 4.65
CA MET A 1 20.72 24.65 4.01
C MET A 1 19.28 24.91 4.44
N ASN A 2 18.36 25.07 3.49
CA ASN A 2 16.94 25.28 3.80
C ASN A 2 16.33 23.96 4.33
N ASN A 3 16.31 23.77 5.64
CA ASN A 3 15.65 22.65 6.32
C ASN A 3 14.13 22.83 6.29
N LYS A 4 13.49 22.63 5.12
CA LYS A 4 12.04 22.46 5.08
C LYS A 4 11.70 21.00 5.28
N VAL A 5 11.25 20.67 6.50
CA VAL A 5 10.60 19.38 6.78
C VAL A 5 9.42 19.24 5.81
N PRO A 6 9.30 18.12 5.07
CA PRO A 6 8.22 17.92 4.13
C PRO A 6 6.86 18.01 4.80
N LYS A 7 5.90 18.65 4.13
CA LYS A 7 4.52 18.69 4.63
C LYS A 7 3.86 17.32 4.42
N LYS A 8 3.00 16.90 5.35
CA LYS A 8 2.26 15.62 5.30
C LYS A 8 1.55 15.39 3.95
N THR A 9 1.10 16.44 3.29
CA THR A 9 0.43 16.40 1.98
C THR A 9 1.35 16.00 0.83
N GLU A 10 2.65 16.27 0.91
CA GLU A 10 3.63 16.03 -0.15
C GLU A 10 3.98 14.53 -0.30
N GLN A 11 3.83 13.77 0.78
CA GLN A 11 4.13 12.33 0.83
C GLN A 11 2.91 11.45 0.51
N LYS A 12 1.71 12.03 0.39
CA LYS A 12 0.46 11.29 0.14
C LYS A 12 0.55 10.40 -1.11
N LYS A 13 1.34 10.80 -2.11
CA LYS A 13 1.59 10.02 -3.33
C LYS A 13 2.12 8.60 -3.04
N TYR A 14 2.94 8.41 -2.00
CA TYR A 14 3.50 7.11 -1.66
C TYR A 14 2.46 6.19 -1.01
N ALA A 15 1.63 6.73 -0.12
CA ALA A 15 0.50 6.00 0.45
C ALA A 15 -0.52 5.59 -0.62
N VAL A 16 -0.80 6.49 -1.58
CA VAL A 16 -1.64 6.21 -2.75
C VAL A 16 -1.07 5.04 -3.55
N ARG A 17 0.22 5.09 -3.90
CA ARG A 17 0.89 4.01 -4.65
C ARG A 17 0.90 2.69 -3.91
N ALA A 18 1.22 2.68 -2.62
CA ALA A 18 1.17 1.47 -1.80
C ALA A 18 -0.25 0.85 -1.81
N CYS A 19 -1.30 1.67 -1.64
CA CYS A 19 -2.69 1.19 -1.72
C CYS A 19 -3.04 0.62 -3.11
N GLU A 20 -2.56 1.25 -4.19
CA GLU A 20 -2.76 0.77 -5.56
C GLU A 20 -2.07 -0.57 -5.80
N MET A 21 -0.84 -0.76 -5.32
CA MET A 21 -0.10 -2.02 -5.47
C MET A 21 -0.70 -3.17 -4.66
N ILE A 22 -1.10 -2.89 -3.41
CA ILE A 22 -1.74 -3.87 -2.53
C ILE A 22 -3.12 -4.26 -3.05
N LYS A 23 -3.90 -3.31 -3.57
CA LYS A 23 -5.24 -3.62 -4.09
C LYS A 23 -5.19 -4.25 -5.49
N ARG A 24 -4.43 -3.64 -6.41
CA ARG A 24 -4.33 -4.00 -7.83
C ARG A 24 -5.71 -4.36 -8.42
N ASP A 25 -5.87 -5.56 -8.95
CA ASP A 25 -7.09 -6.17 -9.49
C ASP A 25 -7.85 -7.05 -8.49
N ARG A 26 -7.38 -7.13 -7.23
CA ARG A 26 -7.89 -8.07 -6.23
C ARG A 26 -9.23 -7.58 -5.64
N LYS A 27 -10.19 -8.51 -5.51
CA LYS A 27 -11.48 -8.27 -4.84
C LYS A 27 -11.32 -8.33 -3.32
N GLY A 28 -12.10 -7.53 -2.61
CA GLY A 28 -11.87 -7.28 -1.18
C GLY A 28 -11.89 -8.52 -0.29
N ALA A 29 -12.85 -9.43 -0.47
CA ALA A 29 -12.91 -10.67 0.32
C ALA A 29 -11.72 -11.61 0.02
N ALA A 30 -11.33 -11.72 -1.25
CA ALA A 30 -10.19 -12.53 -1.66
C ALA A 30 -8.87 -11.99 -1.08
N LEU A 31 -8.67 -10.68 -1.15
CA LEU A 31 -7.49 -10.03 -0.59
C LEU A 31 -7.46 -10.13 0.94
N PHE A 32 -8.61 -9.97 1.61
CA PHE A 32 -8.71 -10.20 3.06
C PHE A 32 -8.25 -11.61 3.43
N ARG A 33 -8.73 -12.63 2.71
CA ARG A 33 -8.36 -14.02 2.95
C ARG A 33 -6.87 -14.27 2.72
N LEU A 34 -6.28 -13.66 1.69
CA LEU A 34 -4.83 -13.77 1.45
C LEU A 34 -4.01 -13.22 2.62
N VAL A 35 -4.42 -12.07 3.16
CA VAL A 35 -3.71 -11.39 4.26
C VAL A 35 -3.92 -12.08 5.61
N TYR A 36 -5.16 -12.40 5.97
CA TYR A 36 -5.50 -12.91 7.30
C TYR A 36 -5.64 -14.43 7.40
N LYS A 37 -5.50 -15.15 6.27
CA LYS A 37 -5.62 -16.62 6.18
C LYS A 37 -6.93 -17.18 6.73
N ARG A 38 -8.00 -16.39 6.68
CA ARG A 38 -9.37 -16.77 7.09
C ARG A 38 -10.43 -16.00 6.31
N GLU A 39 -11.67 -16.48 6.38
CA GLU A 39 -12.82 -15.69 5.94
C GLU A 39 -13.05 -14.49 6.86
N GLY A 40 -13.47 -13.38 6.25
CA GLY A 40 -13.93 -12.19 6.95
C GLY A 40 -15.44 -12.03 6.81
N SER A 41 -16.08 -11.54 7.86
CA SER A 41 -17.44 -10.98 7.74
C SER A 41 -17.45 -9.76 6.82
N GLN A 42 -18.64 -9.38 6.34
CA GLN A 42 -18.79 -8.17 5.51
C GLN A 42 -18.19 -6.92 6.17
N LYS A 43 -18.36 -6.78 7.49
CA LYS A 43 -17.82 -5.65 8.27
C LYS A 43 -16.29 -5.66 8.33
N GLU A 44 -15.69 -6.83 8.53
CA GLU A 44 -14.23 -6.97 8.57
C GLU A 44 -13.60 -6.72 7.20
N VAL A 45 -14.18 -7.30 6.14
CA VAL A 45 -13.73 -7.05 4.76
C VAL A 45 -13.84 -5.57 4.42
N GLN A 46 -14.95 -4.91 4.75
CA GLN A 46 -15.09 -3.47 4.52
C GLN A 46 -14.06 -2.65 5.30
N THR A 47 -13.80 -3.02 6.57
CA THR A 47 -12.81 -2.34 7.42
C THR A 47 -11.40 -2.47 6.84
N PHE A 48 -11.04 -3.67 6.39
CA PHE A 48 -9.79 -3.93 5.68
C PHE A 48 -9.69 -3.11 4.38
N MET A 49 -10.74 -3.10 3.56
CA MET A 49 -10.75 -2.33 2.31
C MET A 49 -10.61 -0.83 2.54
N ASN A 50 -11.13 -0.31 3.66
CA ASN A 50 -10.94 1.07 4.05
C ASN A 50 -9.49 1.39 4.42
N ARG A 51 -8.74 0.44 5.00
CA ARG A 51 -7.30 0.60 5.31
C ARG A 51 -6.40 0.68 4.07
N ILE A 52 -6.87 0.17 2.92
CA ILE A 52 -6.17 0.24 1.62
C ILE A 52 -6.90 1.13 0.59
N ASN A 53 -7.73 2.05 1.06
CA ASN A 53 -8.44 2.96 0.18
C ASN A 53 -7.52 4.11 -0.26
N LYS A 54 -7.01 4.08 -1.49
CA LYS A 54 -6.10 5.09 -2.03
C LYS A 54 -6.54 6.56 -1.89
N ASN A 55 -7.86 6.82 -1.81
CA ASN A 55 -8.36 8.20 -1.73
C ASN A 55 -8.27 8.78 -0.31
N ARG A 56 -8.25 7.93 0.72
CA ARG A 56 -8.44 8.34 2.13
C ARG A 56 -7.45 7.71 3.11
N ALA A 57 -6.86 6.57 2.78
CA ALA A 57 -5.98 5.83 3.66
C ALA A 57 -4.55 6.39 3.67
N ASN A 58 -3.89 6.19 4.80
CA ASN A 58 -2.46 6.38 4.99
C ASN A 58 -1.95 5.20 5.82
N PRO A 59 -1.84 3.99 5.23
CA PRO A 59 -1.46 2.80 5.98
C PRO A 59 -0.05 2.96 6.55
N GLY A 60 0.14 2.48 7.78
CA GLY A 60 1.46 2.39 8.40
C GLY A 60 2.33 1.35 7.71
N ALA A 61 3.65 1.44 7.95
CA ALA A 61 4.62 0.50 7.39
C ALA A 61 4.40 -0.93 7.90
N ASP A 62 3.93 -1.09 9.13
CA ASP A 62 3.51 -2.37 9.73
C ASP A 62 2.42 -3.05 8.90
N PHE A 63 1.39 -2.30 8.53
CA PHE A 63 0.28 -2.83 7.76
C PHE A 63 0.64 -3.08 6.29
N ILE A 64 1.50 -2.23 5.72
CA ILE A 64 2.08 -2.47 4.38
C ILE A 64 2.91 -3.76 4.41
N GLY A 65 3.76 -3.95 5.42
CA GLY A 65 4.58 -5.15 5.60
C GLY A 65 3.73 -6.42 5.67
N LEU A 66 2.67 -6.42 6.50
CA LEU A 66 1.70 -7.51 6.57
C LEU A 66 1.10 -7.85 5.19
N CYS A 67 0.79 -6.85 4.37
CA CYS A 67 0.26 -7.09 3.03
C CYS A 67 1.32 -7.64 2.08
N VAL A 68 2.57 -7.18 2.18
CA VAL A 68 3.70 -7.65 1.36
C VAL A 68 4.06 -9.10 1.72
N GLU A 69 4.06 -9.48 3.00
CA GLU A 69 4.24 -10.87 3.44
C GLU A 69 3.19 -11.81 2.82
N ALA A 70 1.95 -11.33 2.67
CA ALA A 70 0.85 -12.10 2.12
C ALA A 70 0.80 -12.14 0.59
N LEU A 71 1.54 -11.26 -0.10
CA LEU A 71 1.52 -11.06 -1.55
C LEU A 71 2.95 -11.22 -2.10
N PRO A 72 3.40 -12.45 -2.40
CA PRO A 72 4.76 -12.75 -2.82
C PRO A 72 5.24 -11.88 -4.00
N GLU A 73 4.36 -11.56 -4.93
CA GLU A 73 4.66 -10.72 -6.09
C GLU A 73 5.03 -9.27 -5.73
N LEU A 74 4.75 -8.81 -4.51
CA LEU A 74 5.19 -7.50 -4.02
C LEU A 74 6.58 -7.57 -3.37
N GLN A 75 7.04 -8.75 -2.96
CA GLN A 75 8.36 -8.97 -2.35
C GLN A 75 9.47 -8.92 -3.40
N ASP A 76 9.16 -9.35 -4.62
CA ASP A 76 10.10 -9.32 -5.75
C ASP A 76 10.30 -7.91 -6.34
N MET A 77 9.50 -6.93 -5.90
CA MET A 77 9.58 -5.56 -6.39
C MET A 77 10.63 -4.76 -5.63
N THR A 78 11.42 -3.98 -6.36
CA THR A 78 12.24 -2.92 -5.76
C THR A 78 11.35 -1.86 -5.11
N MET A 79 11.88 -1.12 -4.15
CA MET A 79 11.18 0.03 -3.57
C MET A 79 10.82 1.09 -4.61
N ALA A 80 11.65 1.23 -5.65
CA ALA A 80 11.37 2.15 -6.74
C ALA A 80 10.12 1.74 -7.52
N GLU A 81 9.98 0.46 -7.86
CA GLU A 81 8.80 -0.07 -8.54
C GLU A 81 7.55 -0.01 -7.66
N PHE A 82 7.66 -0.43 -6.40
CA PHE A 82 6.55 -0.45 -5.46
C PHE A 82 5.96 0.95 -5.22
N PHE A 83 6.82 1.96 -5.03
CA PHE A 83 6.41 3.33 -4.78
C PHE A 83 6.28 4.19 -6.05
N GLY A 84 6.54 3.63 -7.23
CA GLY A 84 6.54 4.36 -8.50
C GLY A 84 7.55 5.50 -8.53
N ILE A 85 8.71 5.33 -7.89
CA ILE A 85 9.81 6.29 -7.92
C ILE A 85 10.54 6.08 -9.24
N LYS A 86 10.40 7.04 -10.16
CA LYS A 86 11.22 7.06 -11.38
C LYS A 86 12.65 7.42 -10.97
N ASP A 87 13.61 6.61 -11.39
CA ASP A 87 15.02 7.02 -11.33
C ASP A 87 15.16 8.37 -12.03
N LYS A 88 15.87 9.31 -11.40
CA LYS A 88 16.26 10.52 -12.11
C LYS A 88 17.08 10.08 -13.34
N PRO A 89 16.87 10.69 -14.52
CA PRO A 89 17.78 10.45 -15.63
C PRO A 89 19.21 10.72 -15.13
N LYS A 90 20.11 9.75 -15.34
CA LYS A 90 21.54 9.98 -15.13
C LYS A 90 21.92 11.10 -16.10
N ASN A 91 22.27 12.26 -15.56
CA ASN A 91 22.96 13.31 -16.31
C ASN A 91 24.32 12.79 -16.75
#